data_AF-A0AAU9ZDN4-F1
#
_entry.id   AF-A0AAU9ZDN4-F1
#
_cell.length_a   1.000
_cell.length_b   1.000
_cell.length_c   1.000
_cell.angle_alpha   90.00
_cell.angle_beta   90.00
_cell.angle_gamma   90.00
#
_symmetry.space_group_name_H-M   'P 1'
#
loop_
_entity.id
_entity.type
_entity.pdbx_description
1 polymer ?
#
loop_
_entity_poly.entity_id
_entity_poly.type
_entity_poly.pdbx_seq_one_letter_code
_entity_poly.pdbx_strand_id
1 'polypeptide(L)'
;MYLRNITTMSGFLLMGFSDNRELQILHALLFLVTYLLGSAGNFIIITITTLDPQMQSPMYYFLKHLSLLDLSSLSVTVPQYIDNCLEDHGYISYTQCLLQVFFFTAFAWGEVAILTVMSYDRYVAICLPLHYEAIMSPRKCRLAVTVVWLSSGIPGTLYIATISSVRFCRAKIIHQFFCDVPQLLKLSCSNDYLIVTGVAGFLSAMAFACFIGIVLSYVHIFSTVFRMPSGEGRSKVFSTCLPHLFVVSLFLSTGSCAYLNTTSDSPTALDFLFSIFYTVLSPTLNPVIYSLRNEPIKNGVRKLLLSTKFTG
;
A
#
# COMPACT_ATOMS: atom_id res chain seq x y z
N MET A 1 -15.75 -15.81 31.94
CA MET A 1 -14.43 -16.46 31.76
C MET A 1 -14.64 -17.77 31.00
N TYR A 2 -14.66 -17.71 29.67
CA TYR A 2 -14.70 -18.91 28.83
C TYR A 2 -13.26 -19.27 28.45
N LEU A 3 -12.66 -20.17 29.21
CA LEU A 3 -11.40 -20.82 28.82
C LEU A 3 -11.75 -21.91 27.79
N ARG A 4 -12.04 -21.51 26.56
CA ARG A 4 -12.07 -22.47 25.44
C ARG A 4 -10.62 -22.92 25.25
N ASN A 5 -10.34 -24.22 25.14
CA ASN A 5 -8.98 -24.75 24.91
C ASN A 5 -8.34 -24.11 23.66
N ILE A 6 -7.60 -23.01 23.86
CA ILE A 6 -6.89 -22.24 22.82
C ILE A 6 -5.80 -23.10 22.15
N THR A 7 -5.38 -24.18 22.81
CA THR A 7 -4.38 -25.15 22.33
C THR A 7 -4.88 -26.04 21.19
N THR A 8 -6.19 -26.22 21.01
CA THR A 8 -6.78 -27.11 19.97
C THR A 8 -7.30 -26.39 18.72
N MET A 9 -7.26 -25.05 18.66
CA MET A 9 -7.78 -24.31 17.50
C MET A 9 -6.71 -24.17 16.39
N SER A 10 -7.08 -24.52 15.15
CA SER A 10 -6.25 -24.39 13.95
C SER A 10 -6.26 -22.95 13.38
N GLY A 11 -6.17 -21.93 14.25
CA GLY A 11 -6.25 -20.52 13.84
C GLY A 11 -5.80 -19.54 14.92
N PHE A 12 -6.06 -18.26 14.70
CA PHE A 12 -5.65 -17.14 15.55
C PHE A 12 -6.84 -16.31 15.99
N LEU A 13 -6.73 -15.70 17.17
CA LEU A 13 -7.67 -14.71 17.67
C LEU A 13 -7.11 -13.31 17.41
N LEU A 14 -7.78 -12.53 16.56
CA LEU A 14 -7.51 -11.12 16.30
C LEU A 14 -8.21 -10.28 17.37
N MET A 15 -7.44 -9.58 18.22
CA MET A 15 -8.01 -8.56 19.10
C MET A 15 -8.22 -7.27 18.31
N GLY A 16 -9.47 -6.80 18.32
CA GLY A 16 -9.82 -5.47 17.81
C GLY A 16 -9.31 -4.33 18.71
N PHE A 17 -9.67 -3.10 18.36
CA PHE A 17 -9.18 -1.87 19.01
C PHE A 17 -9.73 -1.62 20.42
N SER A 18 -10.79 -2.32 20.82
CA SER A 18 -11.43 -2.13 22.14
C SER A 18 -12.23 -3.36 22.55
N ASP A 19 -12.32 -3.61 23.85
CA ASP A 19 -13.27 -4.58 24.44
C ASP A 19 -14.69 -4.00 24.56
N ASN A 20 -14.87 -2.68 24.35
CA ASN A 20 -16.18 -2.04 24.36
C ASN A 20 -16.86 -2.15 22.99
N ARG A 21 -18.03 -2.80 22.96
CA ARG A 21 -18.82 -3.06 21.75
C ARG A 21 -19.27 -1.80 21.02
N GLU A 22 -19.61 -0.73 21.75
CA GLU A 22 -19.98 0.55 21.12
C GLU A 22 -18.80 1.15 20.35
N LEU A 23 -17.61 1.06 20.92
CA LEU A 23 -16.38 1.56 20.30
C LEU A 23 -15.95 0.66 19.13
N GLN A 24 -16.15 -0.66 19.20
CA GLN A 24 -15.92 -1.56 18.06
C GLN A 24 -16.83 -1.23 16.87
N ILE A 25 -18.12 -0.97 17.11
CA ILE A 25 -19.07 -0.58 16.05
C ILE A 25 -18.65 0.75 15.41
N LEU A 26 -18.22 1.72 16.22
CA LEU A 26 -17.72 3.00 15.70
C LEU A 26 -16.49 2.81 14.79
N HIS A 27 -15.53 1.96 15.20
CA HIS A 27 -14.38 1.63 14.36
C HIS A 27 -14.81 0.91 13.08
N ALA A 28 -15.70 -0.09 13.16
CA ALA A 28 -16.19 -0.80 11.98
C ALA A 28 -16.86 0.16 10.97
N LEU A 29 -17.67 1.11 11.44
CA LEU A 29 -18.27 2.15 10.60
C LEU A 29 -17.21 3.07 9.97
N LEU A 30 -16.20 3.50 10.73
CA LEU A 30 -15.12 4.34 10.21
C LEU A 30 -14.33 3.61 9.10
N PHE A 31 -13.97 2.35 9.34
CA PHE A 31 -13.28 1.51 8.36
C PHE A 31 -14.16 1.25 7.12
N LEU A 32 -15.46 1.03 7.30
CA LEU A 32 -16.41 0.87 6.19
C LEU A 32 -16.47 2.14 5.32
N VAL A 33 -16.63 3.31 5.93
CA VAL A 33 -16.63 4.59 5.20
C VAL A 33 -15.32 4.78 4.44
N THR A 34 -14.19 4.49 5.10
CA THR A 34 -12.86 4.62 4.49
C THR A 34 -12.68 3.65 3.32
N TYR A 35 -13.13 2.40 3.46
CA TYR A 35 -13.11 1.40 2.40
C TYR A 35 -13.96 1.82 1.20
N LEU A 36 -15.17 2.32 1.42
CA LEU A 36 -16.05 2.76 0.35
C LEU A 36 -15.46 3.96 -0.40
N LEU A 37 -14.92 4.95 0.33
CA LEU A 37 -14.26 6.12 -0.27
C LEU A 37 -13.00 5.73 -1.06
N GLY A 38 -12.13 4.92 -0.47
CA GLY A 38 -10.90 4.45 -1.11
C GLY A 38 -11.19 3.59 -2.34
N SER A 39 -12.14 2.67 -2.23
CA SER A 39 -12.55 1.82 -3.36
C SER A 39 -13.16 2.65 -4.48
N ALA A 40 -14.12 3.53 -4.17
CA ALA A 40 -14.74 4.40 -5.17
C ALA A 40 -13.72 5.29 -5.88
N GLY A 41 -12.80 5.92 -5.13
CA GLY A 41 -11.73 6.74 -5.70
C GLY A 41 -10.83 5.97 -6.66
N ASN A 42 -10.40 4.76 -6.27
CA ASN A 42 -9.57 3.92 -7.12
C ASN A 42 -10.32 3.39 -8.36
N PHE A 43 -11.60 3.01 -8.22
CA PHE A 43 -12.43 2.64 -9.37
C PHE A 43 -12.61 3.79 -10.36
N ILE A 44 -12.82 5.01 -9.87
CA ILE A 44 -12.93 6.21 -10.72
C ILE A 44 -11.65 6.41 -11.53
N ILE A 45 -10.47 6.29 -10.90
CA ILE A 45 -9.19 6.42 -11.60
C ILE A 45 -9.02 5.33 -12.66
N ILE A 46 -9.29 4.07 -12.32
CA ILE A 46 -9.22 2.95 -13.28
C ILE A 46 -10.14 3.21 -14.47
N THR A 47 -11.36 3.68 -14.21
CA THR A 47 -12.35 3.96 -15.25
C THR A 47 -11.89 5.08 -16.16
N ILE A 48 -11.49 6.23 -15.61
CA ILE A 48 -11.06 7.41 -16.37
C ILE A 48 -9.82 7.08 -17.22
N THR A 49 -8.82 6.43 -16.64
CA THR A 49 -7.57 6.06 -17.34
C THR A 49 -7.78 4.97 -18.40
N THR A 50 -8.89 4.24 -18.35
CA THR A 50 -9.24 3.23 -19.35
C THR A 50 -10.11 3.80 -20.47
N LEU A 51 -11.01 4.74 -20.15
CA LEU A 51 -11.99 5.27 -21.10
C LEU A 51 -11.56 6.54 -21.83
N ASP A 52 -10.66 7.37 -21.26
CA ASP A 52 -10.22 8.61 -21.89
C ASP A 52 -8.99 8.37 -22.79
N PRO A 53 -9.11 8.48 -24.13
CA PRO A 53 -7.97 8.31 -25.04
C PRO A 53 -6.88 9.38 -24.83
N GLN A 54 -7.22 10.52 -24.24
CA GLN A 54 -6.25 11.59 -23.94
C GLN A 54 -5.34 11.22 -22.76
N MET A 55 -5.61 10.12 -22.05
CA MET A 55 -4.81 9.62 -20.93
C MET A 55 -3.85 8.49 -21.30
N GLN A 56 -3.39 8.42 -22.55
CA GLN A 56 -2.44 7.38 -23.00
C GLN A 56 -0.97 7.61 -22.60
N SER A 57 -0.68 8.56 -21.70
CA SER A 57 0.69 8.74 -21.21
C SER A 57 1.12 7.60 -20.29
N PRO A 58 2.44 7.27 -20.25
CA PRO A 58 3.00 6.28 -19.32
C PRO A 58 2.58 6.47 -17.87
N MET A 59 2.55 7.72 -17.39
CA MET A 59 2.15 8.06 -16.02
C MET A 59 0.74 7.56 -15.66
N TYR A 60 -0.25 7.77 -16.54
CA TYR A 60 -1.62 7.32 -16.29
C TYR A 60 -1.76 5.81 -16.36
N TYR A 61 -0.97 5.16 -17.21
CA TYR A 61 -0.87 3.71 -17.25
C TYR A 61 -0.36 3.14 -15.92
N PHE A 62 0.69 3.72 -15.34
CA PHE A 62 1.19 3.31 -14.01
C PHE A 62 0.18 3.62 -12.90
N LEU A 63 -0.48 4.79 -12.96
CA LEU A 63 -1.49 5.18 -11.99
C LEU A 63 -2.67 4.20 -11.94
N LYS A 64 -3.10 3.68 -13.10
CA LYS A 64 -4.13 2.63 -13.16
C LYS A 64 -3.74 1.38 -12.38
N HIS A 65 -2.49 0.94 -12.52
CA HIS A 65 -1.98 -0.25 -11.81
C HIS A 65 -1.78 0.03 -10.32
N LEU A 66 -1.36 1.24 -9.94
CA LEU A 66 -1.34 1.67 -8.54
C LEU A 66 -2.74 1.61 -7.93
N SER A 67 -3.77 2.12 -8.62
CA SER A 67 -5.15 2.05 -8.12
C SER A 67 -5.70 0.62 -8.02
N LEU A 68 -5.25 -0.29 -8.89
CA LEU A 68 -5.60 -1.71 -8.78
C LEU A 68 -4.94 -2.36 -7.54
N LEU A 69 -3.69 -2.00 -7.25
CA LEU A 69 -2.99 -2.44 -6.04
C LEU A 69 -3.68 -1.89 -4.78
N ASP A 70 -3.97 -0.58 -4.74
CA ASP A 70 -4.67 0.07 -3.63
C ASP A 70 -6.03 -0.59 -3.33
N LEU A 71 -6.83 -0.85 -4.35
CA LEU A 71 -8.13 -1.53 -4.21
C LEU A 71 -7.98 -2.96 -3.66
N SER A 72 -6.94 -3.67 -4.12
CA SER A 72 -6.65 -5.04 -3.69
C SER A 72 -6.16 -5.08 -2.24
N SER A 73 -5.26 -4.17 -1.85
CA SER A 73 -4.76 -3.98 -0.48
C SER A 73 -5.90 -3.70 0.50
N LEU A 74 -6.80 -2.78 0.15
CA LEU A 74 -7.98 -2.45 0.97
C LEU A 74 -8.92 -3.65 1.12
N SER A 75 -9.15 -4.41 0.03
CA SER A 75 -10.09 -5.54 0.04
C SER A 75 -9.58 -6.77 0.82
N VAL A 76 -8.26 -6.92 0.97
CA VAL A 76 -7.66 -8.01 1.76
C VAL A 76 -7.75 -7.77 3.27
N THR A 77 -7.75 -6.51 3.69
CA THR A 77 -7.61 -6.14 5.11
C THR A 77 -8.92 -5.67 5.73
N VAL A 78 -9.64 -4.76 5.06
CA VAL A 78 -10.76 -4.04 5.67
C VAL A 78 -12.05 -4.88 5.80
N PRO A 79 -12.49 -5.64 4.79
CA PRO A 79 -13.73 -6.44 4.90
C PRO A 79 -13.66 -7.48 6.02
N GLN A 80 -12.53 -8.18 6.17
CA GLN A 80 -12.31 -9.15 7.24
C GLN A 80 -12.39 -8.50 8.62
N TYR A 81 -11.85 -7.29 8.78
CA TYR A 81 -11.95 -6.57 10.05
C TYR A 81 -13.39 -6.20 10.40
N ILE A 82 -14.15 -5.70 9.42
CA ILE A 82 -15.56 -5.34 9.62
C ILE A 82 -16.37 -6.58 10.03
N ASP A 83 -16.17 -7.70 9.34
CA ASP A 83 -16.82 -8.98 9.62
C ASP A 83 -16.54 -9.45 11.06
N ASN A 84 -15.26 -9.44 11.46
CA ASN A 84 -14.84 -9.79 12.82
C ASN A 84 -15.49 -8.90 13.91
N CYS A 85 -15.73 -7.62 13.62
CA CYS A 85 -16.43 -6.72 14.53
C CYS A 85 -17.94 -7.00 14.63
N LEU A 86 -18.56 -7.53 13.58
CA LEU A 86 -19.99 -7.80 13.53
C LEU A 86 -20.34 -9.16 14.14
N GLU A 87 -19.54 -10.20 13.86
CA GLU A 87 -19.83 -11.56 14.29
C GLU A 87 -19.42 -11.84 15.75
N ASP A 88 -18.64 -10.98 16.42
CA ASP A 88 -18.17 -11.18 17.81
C ASP A 88 -17.32 -12.45 18.00
N HIS A 89 -16.83 -13.02 16.90
CA HIS A 89 -15.85 -14.10 16.86
C HIS A 89 -14.65 -13.57 16.08
N GLY A 90 -13.71 -12.89 16.75
CA GLY A 90 -12.47 -12.39 16.15
C GLY A 90 -11.51 -13.52 15.72
N TYR A 91 -12.02 -14.63 15.20
CA TYR A 91 -11.27 -15.83 14.86
C TYR A 91 -10.97 -15.87 13.37
N ILE A 92 -9.69 -16.03 13.04
CA ILE A 92 -9.23 -16.27 11.67
C ILE A 92 -8.56 -17.64 11.58
N SER A 93 -8.90 -18.43 10.56
CA SER A 93 -8.22 -19.72 10.36
C SER A 93 -6.75 -19.51 9.96
N TYR A 94 -5.91 -20.50 10.25
CA TYR A 94 -4.49 -20.46 9.88
C TYR A 94 -4.28 -20.21 8.38
N THR A 95 -5.05 -20.88 7.52
CA THR A 95 -4.96 -20.72 6.06
C THR A 95 -5.40 -19.33 5.60
N GLN A 96 -6.49 -18.79 6.15
CA GLN A 96 -6.93 -17.42 5.83
C GLN A 96 -5.87 -16.40 6.25
N CYS A 97 -5.25 -16.59 7.42
CA CYS A 97 -4.16 -15.75 7.90
C CYS A 97 -2.96 -15.76 6.96
N LEU A 98 -2.53 -16.94 6.50
CA LEU A 98 -1.44 -17.07 5.52
C LEU A 98 -1.75 -16.39 4.19
N LEU A 99 -2.97 -16.59 3.67
CA LEU A 99 -3.40 -15.94 2.42
C LEU A 99 -3.45 -14.41 2.58
N GLN A 100 -3.94 -13.92 3.72
CA GLN A 100 -3.96 -12.49 4.02
C GLN A 100 -2.54 -11.90 4.04
N VAL A 101 -1.60 -12.56 4.72
CA VAL A 101 -0.18 -12.16 4.73
C VAL A 101 0.41 -12.13 3.32
N PHE A 102 0.15 -13.16 2.51
CA PHE A 102 0.66 -13.23 1.14
C PHE A 102 0.17 -12.07 0.28
N PHE A 103 -1.15 -11.89 0.19
CA PHE A 103 -1.71 -10.87 -0.68
C PHE A 103 -1.36 -9.47 -0.19
N PHE A 104 -1.44 -9.23 1.12
CA PHE A 104 -1.12 -7.93 1.70
C PHE A 104 0.34 -7.53 1.44
N THR A 105 1.29 -8.42 1.74
CA THR A 105 2.72 -8.12 1.52
C THR A 105 3.08 -8.05 0.04
N ALA A 106 2.41 -8.83 -0.81
CA ALA A 106 2.59 -8.77 -2.25
C ALA A 106 2.13 -7.43 -2.85
N PHE A 107 0.93 -6.96 -2.45
CA PHE A 107 0.40 -5.69 -2.92
C PHE A 107 1.20 -4.50 -2.38
N ALA A 108 1.57 -4.52 -1.10
CA ALA A 108 2.45 -3.50 -0.52
C ALA A 108 3.79 -3.39 -1.27
N TRP A 109 4.39 -4.53 -1.66
CA TRP A 109 5.59 -4.51 -2.50
C TRP A 109 5.33 -3.96 -3.90
N GLY A 110 4.20 -4.34 -4.50
CA GLY A 110 3.75 -3.78 -5.78
C GLY A 110 3.62 -2.26 -5.74
N GLU A 111 3.08 -1.72 -4.66
CA GLU A 111 2.96 -0.26 -4.44
C GLU A 111 4.34 0.41 -4.40
N VAL A 112 5.31 -0.13 -3.65
CA VAL A 112 6.68 0.41 -3.63
C VAL A 112 7.32 0.36 -5.03
N ALA A 113 7.19 -0.77 -5.71
CA ALA A 113 7.79 -0.98 -7.02
C ALA A 113 7.16 -0.06 -8.09
N ILE A 114 5.83 0.10 -8.11
CA ILE A 114 5.16 0.99 -9.08
C ILE A 114 5.46 2.46 -8.77
N LEU A 115 5.50 2.88 -7.50
CA LEU A 115 5.90 4.24 -7.11
C LEU A 115 7.35 4.55 -7.52
N THR A 116 8.23 3.56 -7.47
CA THR A 116 9.61 3.69 -7.95
C THR A 116 9.63 3.92 -9.46
N VAL A 117 8.89 3.12 -10.23
CA VAL A 117 8.77 3.30 -11.70
C VAL A 117 8.15 4.66 -12.05
N MET A 118 7.13 5.11 -11.31
CA MET A 118 6.51 6.44 -11.49
C MET A 118 7.48 7.58 -11.18
N SER A 119 8.35 7.43 -10.17
CA SER A 119 9.39 8.43 -9.88
C SER A 119 10.42 8.51 -11.01
N TYR A 120 10.77 7.36 -11.60
CA TYR A 120 11.70 7.28 -12.72
C TYR A 120 11.09 7.87 -14.00
N ASP A 121 9.81 7.62 -14.29
CA ASP A 121 9.06 8.27 -15.38
C ASP A 121 9.13 9.79 -15.29
N ARG A 122 8.84 10.35 -14.11
CA ARG A 122 8.92 11.80 -13.87
C ARG A 122 10.34 12.34 -14.03
N TYR A 123 11.35 11.59 -13.58
CA TYR A 123 12.75 11.97 -13.77
C TYR A 123 13.09 12.07 -15.26
N VAL A 124 12.77 11.04 -16.06
CA VAL A 124 13.08 11.04 -17.49
C VAL A 124 12.30 12.16 -18.20
N ALA A 125 11.04 12.37 -17.86
CA ALA A 125 10.20 13.42 -18.46
C ALA A 125 10.77 14.84 -18.25
N ILE A 126 11.33 15.11 -17.08
CA ILE A 126 11.80 16.46 -16.71
C ILE A 126 13.28 16.66 -17.02
N CYS A 127 14.12 15.68 -16.69
CA CYS A 127 15.57 15.79 -16.82
C CYS A 127 16.08 15.40 -18.22
N LEU A 128 15.35 14.55 -18.95
CA LEU A 128 15.75 14.00 -20.24
C LEU A 128 14.63 14.10 -21.30
N PRO A 129 14.01 15.27 -21.50
CA PRO A 129 12.81 15.40 -22.34
C PRO A 129 13.01 14.92 -23.78
N LEU A 130 14.20 15.16 -24.37
CA LEU A 130 14.53 14.74 -25.74
C LEU A 130 14.58 13.21 -25.93
N HIS A 131 14.81 12.46 -24.86
CA HIS A 131 14.92 10.99 -24.91
C HIS A 131 13.71 10.30 -24.28
N TYR A 132 12.70 11.06 -23.83
CA TYR A 132 11.55 10.53 -23.09
C TYR A 132 10.83 9.43 -23.87
N GLU A 133 10.44 9.69 -25.12
CA GLU A 133 9.70 8.72 -25.95
C GLU A 133 10.48 7.42 -26.22
N ALA A 134 11.81 7.50 -26.32
CA ALA A 134 12.66 6.33 -26.53
C ALA A 134 12.84 5.50 -25.25
N ILE A 135 12.91 6.16 -24.08
CA ILE A 135 13.11 5.51 -22.78
C ILE A 135 11.77 4.99 -22.23
N MET A 136 10.72 5.80 -22.24
CA MET A 136 9.37 5.51 -21.74
C MET A 136 8.40 5.06 -22.84
N SER A 137 8.89 4.29 -23.80
CA SER A 137 8.03 3.73 -24.85
C SER A 137 6.92 2.82 -24.27
N PRO A 138 5.75 2.70 -24.92
CA PRO A 138 4.65 1.86 -24.43
C PRO A 138 5.03 0.39 -24.19
N ARG A 139 5.95 -0.17 -24.99
CA ARG A 139 6.45 -1.55 -24.82
C ARG A 139 7.24 -1.68 -23.50
N LYS A 140 8.14 -0.74 -23.22
CA LYS A 140 8.93 -0.73 -21.99
C LYS A 140 8.05 -0.48 -20.76
N CYS A 141 7.05 0.38 -20.86
CA CYS A 141 6.10 0.63 -19.76
C CYS A 141 5.28 -0.63 -19.42
N ARG A 142 4.80 -1.37 -20.44
CA ARG A 142 4.14 -2.67 -20.23
C ARG A 142 5.07 -3.70 -19.59
N LEU A 143 6.32 -3.77 -20.05
CA LEU A 143 7.32 -4.65 -19.46
C LEU A 143 7.58 -4.28 -17.98
N ALA A 144 7.76 -3.00 -17.68
CA ALA A 144 7.98 -2.51 -16.31
C ALA A 144 6.82 -2.90 -15.38
N VAL A 145 5.57 -2.70 -15.80
CA VAL A 145 4.40 -3.15 -15.04
C VAL A 145 4.36 -4.66 -14.86
N THR A 146 4.70 -5.42 -15.91
CA THR A 146 4.76 -6.88 -15.81
C THR A 146 5.78 -7.31 -14.77
N VAL A 147 6.96 -6.68 -14.77
CA VAL A 147 8.01 -6.92 -13.75
C VAL A 147 7.53 -6.53 -12.35
N VAL A 148 6.83 -5.41 -12.20
CA VAL A 148 6.21 -5.02 -10.92
C VAL A 148 5.32 -6.14 -10.39
N TRP A 149 4.31 -6.57 -11.16
CA TRP A 149 3.37 -7.62 -10.75
C TRP A 149 4.05 -8.96 -10.46
N LEU A 150 5.03 -9.37 -11.27
CA LEU A 150 5.79 -10.60 -11.02
C LEU A 150 6.63 -10.50 -9.75
N SER A 151 7.30 -9.36 -9.53
CA SER A 151 8.12 -9.14 -8.34
C SER A 151 7.30 -9.05 -7.06
N SER A 152 6.05 -8.56 -7.13
CA SER A 152 5.09 -8.52 -6.02
C SER A 152 4.82 -9.87 -5.40
N GLY A 153 4.87 -10.97 -6.15
CA GLY A 153 4.66 -12.31 -5.55
C GLY A 153 5.78 -12.76 -4.62
N ILE A 154 6.98 -12.19 -4.73
CA ILE A 154 8.18 -12.67 -4.03
C ILE A 154 8.07 -12.49 -2.51
N PRO A 155 7.74 -11.29 -1.98
CA PRO A 155 7.63 -11.11 -0.53
C PRO A 155 6.56 -11.98 0.12
N GLY A 156 5.39 -12.09 -0.51
CA GLY A 156 4.31 -12.94 -0.01
C GLY A 156 4.71 -14.41 0.04
N THR A 157 5.42 -14.90 -0.98
CA THR A 157 5.91 -16.29 -1.02
C THR A 157 6.95 -16.54 0.07
N LEU A 158 7.89 -15.62 0.26
CA LEU A 158 8.92 -15.73 1.30
C LEU A 158 8.30 -15.78 2.70
N TYR A 159 7.32 -14.91 2.96
CA TYR A 159 6.61 -14.90 4.25
C TYR A 159 5.77 -16.16 4.47
N ILE A 160 5.00 -16.63 3.49
CA ILE A 160 4.27 -17.90 3.64
C ILE A 160 5.24 -19.06 3.90
N ALA A 161 6.32 -19.18 3.13
CA ALA A 161 7.27 -20.28 3.26
C ALA A 161 7.93 -20.31 4.64
N THR A 162 8.25 -19.13 5.18
CA THR A 162 8.81 -19.02 6.53
C THR A 162 7.77 -19.24 7.62
N ILE A 163 6.60 -18.60 7.56
CA ILE A 163 5.53 -18.74 8.57
C ILE A 163 4.96 -20.17 8.61
N SER A 164 4.89 -20.86 7.47
CA SER A 164 4.49 -22.28 7.42
C SER A 164 5.47 -23.22 8.11
N SER A 165 6.73 -22.82 8.22
CA SER A 165 7.78 -23.59 8.89
C SER A 165 7.94 -23.23 10.37
N VAL A 166 7.29 -22.16 10.85
CA VAL A 166 7.42 -21.64 12.22
C VAL A 166 6.57 -22.43 13.21
N ARG A 167 7.15 -22.71 14.38
CA ARG A 167 6.41 -23.22 15.54
C ARG A 167 5.96 -22.05 16.43
N PHE A 168 4.68 -22.07 16.81
CA PHE A 168 4.11 -21.09 17.74
C PHE A 168 4.16 -21.65 19.17
N CYS A 169 4.96 -21.01 20.03
CA CYS A 169 5.13 -21.41 21.44
C CYS A 169 4.21 -20.62 22.39
N ARG A 170 3.64 -19.49 21.94
CA ARG A 170 2.77 -18.62 22.75
C ARG A 170 1.30 -18.78 22.37
N ALA A 171 0.41 -18.19 23.18
CA ALA A 171 -1.01 -18.15 22.89
C ALA A 171 -1.26 -17.49 21.52
N LYS A 172 -2.10 -18.08 20.67
CA LYS A 172 -2.37 -17.64 19.29
C LYS A 172 -3.26 -16.40 19.23
N ILE A 173 -2.83 -15.32 19.86
CA ILE A 173 -3.56 -14.07 20.00
C ILE A 173 -2.75 -12.98 19.29
N ILE A 174 -3.37 -12.32 18.32
CA ILE A 174 -2.79 -11.25 17.53
C ILE A 174 -3.48 -9.96 17.95
N HIS A 175 -2.74 -9.02 18.53
CA HIS A 175 -3.29 -7.72 18.95
C HIS A 175 -3.33 -6.73 17.79
N GLN A 176 -4.01 -7.11 16.71
CA GLN A 176 -4.15 -6.32 15.50
C GLN A 176 -5.44 -6.74 14.78
N PHE A 177 -6.00 -5.83 13.99
CA PHE A 177 -7.22 -6.07 13.21
C PHE A 177 -7.05 -7.01 12.00
N PHE A 178 -5.82 -7.37 11.66
CA PHE A 178 -5.46 -8.28 10.57
C PHE A 178 -4.24 -9.13 10.96
N CYS A 179 -3.95 -10.16 10.18
CA CYS A 179 -2.76 -10.99 10.36
C CYS A 179 -1.49 -10.24 9.97
N ASP A 180 -0.95 -9.48 10.92
CA ASP A 180 0.27 -8.71 10.74
C ASP A 180 1.52 -9.56 11.03
N VAL A 181 2.52 -9.46 10.15
CA VAL A 181 3.74 -10.27 10.20
C VAL A 181 4.55 -10.04 11.48
N PRO A 182 4.77 -8.79 11.94
CA PRO A 182 5.46 -8.54 13.21
C PRO A 182 4.73 -9.10 14.44
N GLN A 183 3.40 -9.19 14.41
CA GLN A 183 2.64 -9.83 15.50
C GLN A 183 2.79 -11.35 15.48
N LEU A 184 2.81 -11.97 14.29
CA LEU A 184 3.10 -13.40 14.14
C LEU A 184 4.52 -13.75 14.63
N LEU A 185 5.48 -12.86 14.38
CA LEU A 185 6.85 -12.96 14.89
C LEU A 185 6.92 -13.05 16.42
N LYS A 186 6.14 -12.23 17.14
CA LYS A 186 6.09 -12.24 18.63
C LYS A 186 5.57 -13.56 19.21
N LEU A 187 4.78 -14.30 18.44
CA LEU A 187 4.19 -15.59 18.84
C LEU A 187 5.12 -16.79 18.61
N SER A 188 6.16 -16.62 17.79
CA SER A 188 7.08 -17.67 17.40
C SER A 188 8.03 -18.08 18.54
N CYS A 189 8.55 -19.31 18.47
CA CYS A 189 9.62 -19.78 19.35
C CYS A 189 10.96 -19.10 19.00
N SER A 190 11.87 -18.98 19.98
CA SER A 190 13.11 -18.18 19.85
C SER A 190 14.02 -18.55 18.66
N ASN A 191 14.06 -19.82 18.23
CA ASN A 191 14.90 -20.24 17.10
C ASN A 191 14.30 -19.86 15.73
N ASP A 192 12.98 -19.96 15.58
CA ASP A 192 12.30 -19.70 14.30
C ASP A 192 12.15 -18.19 14.03
N TYR A 193 12.16 -17.38 15.10
CA TYR A 193 12.16 -15.92 15.06
C TYR A 193 13.27 -15.33 14.18
N LEU A 194 14.48 -15.91 14.23
CA LEU A 194 15.64 -15.40 13.50
C LEU A 194 15.46 -15.50 11.98
N ILE A 195 14.84 -16.57 11.50
CA ILE A 195 14.61 -16.81 10.06
C ILE A 195 13.64 -15.76 9.51
N VAL A 196 12.51 -15.56 10.19
CA VAL A 196 11.48 -14.61 9.78
C VAL A 196 11.99 -13.16 9.89
N THR A 197 12.78 -12.86 10.92
CA THR A 197 13.46 -11.55 11.06
C THR A 197 14.45 -11.32 9.92
N GLY A 198 15.18 -12.35 9.50
CA GLY A 198 16.08 -12.28 8.35
C GLY A 198 15.35 -11.94 7.05
N VAL A 199 14.18 -12.56 6.80
CA VAL A 199 13.32 -12.22 5.65
C VAL A 199 12.83 -10.78 5.74
N ALA A 200 12.33 -10.34 6.91
CA ALA A 200 11.89 -8.97 7.11
C ALA A 200 13.02 -7.95 6.87
N GLY A 201 14.23 -8.24 7.35
CA GLY A 201 15.41 -7.42 7.12
C GLY A 201 15.79 -7.32 5.64
N PHE A 202 15.79 -8.46 4.92
CA PHE A 202 16.06 -8.50 3.49
C PHE A 202 15.04 -7.68 2.69
N LEU A 203 13.74 -7.87 2.94
CA LEU A 203 12.67 -7.13 2.27
C LEU A 203 12.74 -5.63 2.58
N SER A 204 13.02 -5.27 3.83
CA SER A 204 13.19 -3.88 4.25
C SER A 204 14.39 -3.22 3.55
N ALA A 205 15.50 -3.93 3.40
CA ALA A 205 16.68 -3.44 2.69
C ALA A 205 16.37 -3.18 1.20
N MET A 206 15.62 -4.07 0.55
CA MET A 206 15.22 -3.84 -0.84
C MET A 206 14.22 -2.68 -0.98
N ALA A 207 13.26 -2.54 -0.06
CA ALA A 207 12.36 -1.39 -0.03
C ALA A 207 13.13 -0.07 0.19
N PHE A 208 14.15 -0.08 1.05
CA PHE A 208 15.04 1.06 1.26
C PHE A 208 15.86 1.40 0.01
N ALA A 209 16.33 0.40 -0.75
CA ALA A 209 16.99 0.64 -2.03
C ALA A 209 16.05 1.33 -3.05
N CYS A 210 14.78 0.92 -3.08
CA CYS A 210 13.74 1.60 -3.88
C CYS A 210 13.55 3.05 -3.44
N PHE A 211 13.50 3.30 -2.13
CA PHE A 211 13.41 4.64 -1.56
C PHE A 211 14.60 5.53 -1.97
N ILE A 212 15.83 5.02 -1.91
CA ILE A 212 17.01 5.74 -2.38
C ILE A 212 16.86 6.10 -3.85
N GLY A 213 16.41 5.17 -4.70
CA GLY A 213 16.15 5.43 -6.12
C GLY A 213 15.14 6.56 -6.36
N ILE A 214 14.06 6.58 -5.57
CA ILE A 214 13.07 7.67 -5.60
C ILE A 214 13.73 8.99 -5.19
N VAL A 215 14.43 9.03 -4.06
CA VAL A 215 15.09 10.25 -3.56
C VAL A 215 16.09 10.80 -4.59
N LEU A 216 16.94 9.96 -5.16
CA LEU A 216 17.89 10.37 -6.20
C LEU A 216 17.19 10.96 -7.42
N SER A 217 16.10 10.33 -7.88
CA SER A 217 15.28 10.83 -8.98
C SER A 217 14.77 12.25 -8.68
N TYR A 218 14.24 12.47 -7.48
CA TYR A 218 13.71 13.79 -7.08
C TYR A 218 14.78 14.85 -6.83
N VAL A 219 15.97 14.46 -6.33
CA VAL A 219 17.12 15.38 -6.22
C VAL A 219 17.49 15.92 -7.60
N HIS A 220 17.58 15.05 -8.62
CA HIS A 220 17.85 15.48 -9.98
C HIS A 220 16.72 16.33 -10.59
N ILE A 221 15.46 15.95 -10.35
CA ILE A 221 14.30 16.74 -10.78
C ILE A 221 14.38 18.15 -10.21
N PHE A 222 14.51 18.29 -8.89
CA PHE A 222 14.57 19.61 -8.25
C PHE A 222 15.78 20.42 -8.70
N SER A 223 16.95 19.79 -8.83
CA SER A 223 18.15 20.45 -9.38
C SER A 223 17.90 21.04 -10.77
N THR A 224 17.20 20.30 -11.63
CA THR A 224 16.83 20.74 -12.98
C THR A 224 15.81 21.87 -12.93
N VAL A 225 14.79 21.76 -12.07
CA VAL A 225 13.72 22.76 -11.90
C VAL A 225 14.27 24.09 -11.38
N PHE A 226 15.19 24.07 -10.41
CA PHE A 226 15.82 25.29 -9.90
C PHE A 226 16.64 26.02 -10.96
N ARG A 227 17.12 25.32 -11.99
CA ARG A 227 17.82 25.91 -13.14
C ARG A 227 16.88 26.47 -14.21
N MET A 228 15.58 26.19 -14.16
CA MET A 228 14.62 26.72 -15.14
C MET A 228 14.40 28.22 -14.95
N PRO A 229 14.41 29.04 -16.01
CA PRO A 229 14.23 30.49 -15.90
C PRO A 229 12.79 30.92 -15.61
N SER A 230 11.77 30.11 -15.94
CA SER A 230 10.36 30.47 -15.73
C SER A 230 9.84 30.08 -14.35
N GLY A 231 9.30 31.03 -13.58
CA GLY A 231 8.63 30.76 -12.30
C GLY A 231 7.36 29.90 -12.44
N GLU A 232 6.62 30.06 -13.53
CA GLU A 232 5.40 29.30 -13.82
C GLU A 232 5.70 27.82 -14.09
N GLY A 233 6.74 27.51 -14.87
CA GLY A 233 7.23 26.15 -15.07
C GLY A 233 7.67 25.48 -13.78
N ARG A 234 8.32 26.22 -12.86
CA ARG A 234 8.70 25.71 -11.52
C ARG A 234 7.46 25.32 -10.71
N SER A 235 6.47 26.20 -10.64
CA SER A 235 5.22 25.98 -9.88
C SER A 235 4.47 24.72 -10.36
N LYS A 236 4.40 24.52 -11.69
CA LYS A 236 3.78 23.34 -12.29
C LYS A 236 4.50 22.04 -11.91
N VAL A 237 5.84 22.04 -11.87
CA VAL A 237 6.60 20.85 -11.45
C VAL A 237 6.43 20.59 -9.95
N PHE A 238 6.51 21.61 -9.09
CA PHE A 238 6.27 21.42 -7.66
C PHE A 238 4.87 20.87 -7.36
N SER A 239 3.84 21.39 -8.03
CA SER A 239 2.45 20.93 -7.86
C SER A 239 2.23 19.48 -8.28
N THR A 240 3.09 18.90 -9.11
CA THR A 240 2.97 17.50 -9.54
C THR A 240 3.91 16.57 -8.77
N CYS A 241 5.08 17.05 -8.35
CA CYS A 241 6.15 16.27 -7.70
C CYS A 241 6.00 16.14 -6.18
N LEU A 242 5.63 17.21 -5.48
CA LEU A 242 5.45 17.20 -4.02
C LEU A 242 4.38 16.21 -3.53
N PRO A 243 3.22 16.06 -4.21
CA PRO A 243 2.20 15.12 -3.77
C PRO A 243 2.68 13.65 -3.83
N HIS A 244 3.45 13.28 -4.85
CA HIS A 244 4.04 11.94 -4.97
C HIS A 244 5.09 11.69 -3.87
N LEU A 245 5.96 12.67 -3.58
CA LEU A 245 6.89 12.58 -2.47
C LEU A 245 6.16 12.43 -1.13
N PHE A 246 5.08 13.18 -0.92
CA PHE A 246 4.26 13.05 0.28
C PHE A 246 3.68 11.64 0.44
N VAL A 247 3.11 11.06 -0.62
CA VAL A 247 2.59 9.67 -0.60
C VAL A 247 3.71 8.69 -0.26
N VAL A 248 4.82 8.74 -0.99
CA VAL A 248 5.96 7.83 -0.80
C VAL A 248 6.51 7.94 0.62
N SER A 249 6.73 9.17 1.10
CA SER A 249 7.25 9.41 2.44
C SER A 249 6.27 8.94 3.52
N LEU A 250 4.97 9.20 3.38
CA LEU A 250 3.95 8.75 4.32
C LEU A 250 3.92 7.21 4.38
N PHE A 251 3.84 6.55 3.24
CA PHE A 251 3.78 5.09 3.15
C PHE A 251 5.01 4.42 3.75
N LEU A 252 6.21 4.82 3.32
CA LEU A 252 7.46 4.19 3.76
C LEU A 252 7.82 4.51 5.21
N SER A 253 7.57 5.73 5.67
CA SER A 253 7.86 6.10 7.06
C SER A 253 6.93 5.38 8.04
N THR A 254 5.63 5.31 7.74
CA THR A 254 4.66 4.66 8.63
C THR A 254 4.84 3.14 8.64
N GLY A 255 5.15 2.53 7.49
CA GLY A 255 5.55 1.12 7.43
C GLY A 255 6.84 0.83 8.20
N SER A 256 7.88 1.66 8.03
CA SER A 256 9.15 1.48 8.77
C SER A 256 8.97 1.64 10.27
N CYS A 257 8.19 2.64 10.71
CA CYS A 257 7.88 2.84 12.12
C CYS A 257 7.13 1.63 12.71
N ALA A 258 6.14 1.07 11.99
CA ALA A 258 5.42 -0.11 12.45
C ALA A 258 6.32 -1.34 12.63
N TYR A 259 7.27 -1.56 11.72
CA TYR A 259 8.24 -2.67 11.84
C TYR A 259 9.26 -2.43 12.97
N LEU A 260 9.72 -1.19 13.18
CA LEU A 260 10.73 -0.85 14.20
C LEU A 260 10.19 -0.74 15.63
N ASN A 261 8.93 -0.30 15.81
CA ASN A 261 8.30 -0.17 17.14
C ASN A 261 7.96 -1.50 17.83
N THR A 262 8.12 -2.61 17.13
CA THR A 262 7.73 -3.96 17.60
C THR A 262 8.53 -4.49 18.78
N THR A 263 9.51 -3.73 19.28
CA THR A 263 10.33 -4.06 20.46
C THR A 263 9.62 -3.88 21.80
N SER A 264 8.39 -3.35 21.83
CA SER A 264 7.61 -3.19 23.07
C SER A 264 6.62 -4.36 23.31
N ASP A 265 6.57 -4.86 24.55
CA ASP A 265 5.78 -6.03 24.96
C ASP A 265 4.26 -5.78 24.93
N SER A 266 3.83 -4.52 24.98
CA SER A 266 2.43 -4.10 24.90
C SER A 266 2.18 -3.29 23.63
N PRO A 267 1.21 -3.68 22.78
CA PRO A 267 0.82 -2.89 21.62
C PRO A 267 0.30 -1.53 22.07
N THR A 268 0.91 -0.46 21.56
CA THR A 268 0.51 0.91 21.91
C THR A 268 -0.53 1.42 20.91
N ALA A 269 -1.33 2.42 21.30
CA ALA A 269 -2.24 3.11 20.37
C ALA A 269 -1.51 3.67 19.13
N LEU A 270 -0.21 3.95 19.24
CA LEU A 270 0.63 4.42 18.13
C LEU A 270 0.92 3.30 17.10
N ASP A 271 1.08 2.05 17.52
CA ASP A 271 1.31 0.92 16.62
C ASP A 271 0.07 0.63 15.75
N PHE A 272 -1.10 0.77 16.37
CA PHE A 272 -2.39 0.74 15.70
C PHE A 272 -2.56 1.89 14.71
N LEU A 273 -2.20 3.11 15.10
CA LEU A 273 -2.25 4.26 14.21
C LEU A 273 -1.33 4.05 13.00
N PHE A 274 -0.06 3.71 13.20
CA PHE A 274 0.87 3.46 12.09
C PHE A 274 0.33 2.39 11.14
N SER A 275 -0.25 1.33 11.68
CA SER A 275 -0.92 0.30 10.90
C SER A 275 -2.05 0.85 10.05
N ILE A 276 -2.96 1.64 10.61
CA ILE A 276 -4.03 2.29 9.84
C ILE A 276 -3.44 3.20 8.74
N PHE A 277 -2.39 3.95 9.06
CA PHE A 277 -1.77 4.87 8.11
C PHE A 277 -1.21 4.15 6.87
N TYR A 278 -0.45 3.07 7.05
CA TYR A 278 0.15 2.35 5.92
C TYR A 278 -0.82 1.38 5.22
N THR A 279 -1.80 0.80 5.93
CA THR A 279 -2.73 -0.20 5.35
C THR A 279 -3.96 0.40 4.70
N VAL A 280 -4.49 1.50 5.23
CA VAL A 280 -5.81 2.03 4.84
C VAL A 280 -5.72 3.48 4.38
N LEU A 281 -5.01 4.34 5.13
CA LEU A 281 -5.02 5.76 4.81
C LEU A 281 -4.23 6.05 3.53
N SER A 282 -3.03 5.47 3.37
CA SER A 282 -2.21 5.70 2.18
C SER A 282 -2.95 5.30 0.89
N PRO A 283 -3.49 4.08 0.73
CA PRO A 283 -4.27 3.69 -0.45
C PRO A 283 -5.53 4.55 -0.70
N THR A 284 -6.14 5.09 0.37
CA THR A 284 -7.34 5.95 0.27
C THR A 284 -6.98 7.38 -0.15
N LEU A 285 -5.82 7.89 0.28
CA LEU A 285 -5.35 9.23 -0.07
C LEU A 285 -4.76 9.29 -1.48
N ASN A 286 -4.22 8.18 -2.00
CA ASN A 286 -3.65 8.11 -3.35
C ASN A 286 -4.58 8.72 -4.41
N PRO A 287 -5.85 8.29 -4.54
CA PRO A 287 -6.76 8.90 -5.50
C PRO A 287 -6.98 10.39 -5.32
N VAL A 288 -7.10 10.86 -4.08
CA VAL A 288 -7.33 12.28 -3.76
C VAL A 288 -6.13 13.11 -4.19
N ILE A 289 -4.93 12.64 -3.88
CA ILE A 289 -3.66 13.31 -4.18
C ILE A 289 -3.43 13.37 -5.70
N TYR A 290 -3.66 12.26 -6.41
CA TYR A 290 -3.50 12.23 -7.87
C TYR A 290 -4.62 12.99 -8.61
N SER A 291 -5.87 12.96 -8.14
CA SER A 291 -7.00 13.63 -8.80
C SER A 291 -7.08 15.14 -8.54
N LEU A 292 -6.95 15.60 -7.28
CA LEU A 292 -7.15 17.02 -6.93
C LEU A 292 -6.10 17.97 -7.50
N ARG A 293 -4.97 17.45 -7.98
CA ARG A 293 -3.86 18.26 -8.50
C ARG A 293 -3.57 18.02 -9.98
N ASN A 294 -4.25 17.07 -10.63
CA ASN A 294 -4.06 16.74 -12.03
C ASN A 294 -5.28 17.17 -12.86
N GLU A 295 -5.15 18.27 -13.60
CA GLU A 295 -6.24 18.84 -14.42
C GLU A 295 -6.85 17.82 -15.41
N PRO A 296 -6.06 17.03 -16.15
CA PRO A 296 -6.60 15.90 -16.91
C PRO A 296 -7.49 14.95 -16.10
N ILE A 297 -7.08 14.54 -14.89
CA ILE A 297 -7.90 13.66 -14.03
C ILE A 297 -9.17 14.37 -13.57
N LYS A 298 -9.10 15.65 -13.16
CA LYS A 298 -10.29 16.44 -12.80
C LYS A 298 -11.28 16.53 -13.96
N ASN A 299 -10.77 16.76 -15.17
CA ASN A 299 -11.59 16.81 -16.37
C ASN A 299 -12.23 15.45 -16.66
N GLY A 300 -11.49 14.35 -16.48
CA GLY A 300 -12.03 13.00 -16.57
C GLY A 300 -13.15 12.74 -15.55
N VAL A 301 -12.97 13.16 -14.29
CA VAL A 301 -13.99 13.05 -13.24
C VAL A 301 -15.23 13.86 -13.61
N ARG A 302 -15.06 15.09 -14.08
CA ARG A 302 -16.15 15.95 -14.53
C ARG A 302 -16.90 15.31 -15.71
N LYS A 303 -16.19 14.72 -16.69
CA LYS A 303 -16.82 14.02 -17.82
C LYS A 303 -17.69 12.86 -17.35
N LEU A 304 -17.16 12.06 -16.42
CA LEU A 304 -17.84 10.91 -15.84
C LEU A 304 -19.10 11.30 -15.04
N LEU A 305 -19.01 12.33 -14.19
CA LEU A 305 -20.14 12.85 -13.42
C LEU A 305 -21.22 13.48 -14.29
N LEU A 306 -20.82 14.14 -15.39
CA LEU A 306 -21.75 14.81 -16.32
C LEU A 306 -22.22 13.88 -17.46
N SER A 307 -21.85 12.59 -17.46
CA SER A 307 -22.14 11.62 -18.53
C SER A 307 -21.80 12.14 -19.94
N THR A 308 -20.76 12.94 -20.05
CA THR A 308 -20.31 13.50 -21.34
C THR A 308 -19.36 12.52 -22.02
N LYS A 309 -19.46 12.39 -23.36
CA LYS A 309 -18.62 11.45 -24.12
C LYS A 309 -17.14 11.78 -23.96
N PHE A 310 -16.32 10.76 -23.72
CA PHE A 310 -14.86 10.84 -23.87
C PHE A 310 -14.53 10.95 -25.37
N THR A 311 -14.53 12.16 -25.91
CA THR A 311 -14.12 12.42 -27.30
C THR A 311 -12.61 12.58 -27.36
N GLY A 312 -11.96 11.78 -28.22
CA GLY A 312 -10.53 11.86 -28.54
C GLY A 312 -10.19 13.11 -29.32
#